data_AF-S8CYY9-F1
#
_entry.id   AF-S8CYY9-F1
#
_cell.length_a   1.000
_cell.length_b   1.000
_cell.length_c   1.000
_cell.angle_alpha   90.00
_cell.angle_beta   90.00
_cell.angle_gamma   90.00
#
_symmetry.space_group_name_H-M   'P 1'
#
loop_
_entity.id
_entity.type
_entity.pdbx_description
1 polymer ?
#
loop_
_entity_poly.entity_id
_entity_poly.type
_entity_poly.pdbx_seq_one_letter_code
_entity_poly.pdbx_strand_id
1 'polypeptide(L)'
;MSSDERMLMQIFERRDSIIERVKQQTEMYTQLLASKLLNEGIDPPSWLWKPDSASNSKDLNKEEFITRVLCPNPKPPVQYSVAKFPMYNNLVCIGDYE
;
A
#
# COMPACT_ATOMS: atom_id res chain seq x y z
N MET A 1 1.29 27.44 -16.39
CA MET A 1 0.41 26.27 -16.20
C MET A 1 -0.90 26.72 -15.60
N SER A 2 -2.00 26.33 -16.24
CA SER A 2 -3.37 26.53 -15.78
C SER A 2 -3.66 25.70 -14.52
N SER A 3 -4.67 26.13 -13.75
CA SER A 3 -5.20 25.36 -12.61
C SER A 3 -5.65 23.96 -13.03
N ASP A 4 -6.25 23.84 -14.20
CA ASP A 4 -6.79 22.57 -14.71
C ASP A 4 -5.66 21.60 -15.08
N GLU A 5 -4.60 22.10 -15.72
CA GLU A 5 -3.41 21.32 -16.06
C GLU A 5 -2.74 20.75 -14.81
N ARG A 6 -2.66 21.53 -13.73
CA ARG A 6 -2.12 21.07 -12.45
C ARG A 6 -2.99 19.98 -11.82
N MET A 7 -4.32 20.13 -11.87
CA MET A 7 -5.23 19.13 -11.33
C MET A 7 -5.11 17.80 -12.09
N LEU A 8 -5.04 17.84 -13.42
CA LEU A 8 -4.83 16.66 -14.26
C LEU A 8 -3.51 15.96 -13.94
N MET A 9 -2.42 16.72 -13.81
CA MET A 9 -1.10 16.16 -13.44
C MET A 9 -1.17 15.41 -12.10
N GLN A 10 -1.78 16.01 -11.08
CA GLN A 10 -1.93 15.35 -9.77
C GLN A 10 -2.81 14.09 -9.82
N ILE A 11 -3.81 14.04 -10.69
CA ILE A 11 -4.65 12.83 -10.86
C ILE A 11 -3.79 11.69 -11.41
N PHE A 12 -2.99 11.95 -12.44
CA PHE A 12 -2.10 10.95 -13.02
C PHE A 12 -1.02 10.49 -12.04
N GLU A 13 -0.38 11.41 -11.32
CA GLU A 13 0.59 11.08 -10.27
C GLU A 13 -0.02 10.19 -9.19
N ARG A 14 -1.24 10.51 -8.73
CA ARG A 14 -1.94 9.69 -7.73
C ARG A 14 -2.28 8.30 -8.27
N ARG A 15 -2.77 8.22 -9.51
CA ARG A 15 -3.06 6.94 -10.18
C ARG A 15 -1.80 6.07 -10.23
N ASP A 16 -0.69 6.62 -10.69
CA ASP A 16 0.55 5.86 -10.85
C ASP A 16 1.11 5.42 -9.49
N SER A 17 1.02 6.27 -8.46
CA SER A 17 1.36 5.90 -7.08
C SER A 17 0.50 4.76 -6.54
N ILE A 18 -0.80 4.74 -6.83
CA ILE A 18 -1.70 3.66 -6.42
C ILE A 18 -1.31 2.35 -7.11
N ILE A 19 -1.06 2.39 -8.42
CA ILE A 19 -0.64 1.22 -9.19
C ILE A 19 0.65 0.65 -8.61
N GLU A 20 1.62 1.51 -8.32
CA GLU A 20 2.91 1.08 -7.78
C GLU A 20 2.77 0.46 -6.38
N ARG A 21 1.97 1.07 -5.50
CA ARG A 21 1.68 0.50 -4.18
C ARG A 21 1.01 -0.86 -4.27
N VAL A 22 0.03 -1.03 -5.15
CA VAL A 22 -0.67 -2.31 -5.34
C VAL A 22 0.28 -3.37 -5.87
N LYS A 23 1.18 -3.02 -6.80
CA LYS A 23 2.21 -3.94 -7.30
C LYS A 23 3.12 -4.43 -6.17
N GLN A 24 3.66 -3.51 -5.37
CA GLN A 24 4.54 -3.82 -4.24
C GLN A 24 3.82 -4.67 -3.19
N GLN A 25 2.58 -4.32 -2.84
CA GLN A 25 1.77 -5.10 -1.92
C GLN A 25 1.52 -6.52 -2.42
N THR A 26 1.21 -6.66 -3.71
CA THR A 26 0.99 -7.97 -4.34
C THR A 26 2.25 -8.82 -4.27
N GLU A 27 3.41 -8.25 -4.55
CA GLU A 27 4.70 -8.94 -4.47
C GLU A 27 5.01 -9.39 -3.03
N MET A 28 4.87 -8.51 -2.04
CA MET A 28 5.09 -8.87 -0.63
C MET A 28 4.17 -10.01 -0.18
N TYR A 29 2.89 -9.96 -0.56
CA TYR A 29 1.94 -11.00 -0.19
C TYR A 29 2.25 -12.34 -0.87
N THR A 30 2.69 -12.29 -2.13
CA THR A 30 3.14 -13.45 -2.90
C THR A 30 4.33 -14.13 -2.23
N GLN A 31 5.35 -13.35 -1.84
CA GLN A 31 6.53 -13.84 -1.15
C GLN A 31 6.19 -14.43 0.23
N LEU A 32 5.33 -13.77 1.00
CA LEU A 32 4.87 -14.26 2.30
C LEU A 32 4.15 -15.60 2.16
N LEU A 33 3.26 -15.72 1.16
CA LEU A 33 2.54 -16.96 0.90
C LEU A 33 3.48 -18.09 0.49
N ALA A 34 4.44 -17.81 -0.41
CA ALA A 34 5.44 -18.80 -0.82
C ALA A 34 6.29 -19.27 0.36
N SER A 35 6.75 -18.34 1.21
CA SER A 35 7.50 -18.67 2.43
C SER A 35 6.68 -19.52 3.41
N LYS A 36 5.39 -19.21 3.57
CA LYS A 36 4.51 -19.98 4.44
C LYS A 36 4.35 -21.42 3.94
N LEU A 37 4.10 -21.60 2.64
CA LEU A 37 3.95 -22.92 2.03
C LEU A 37 5.22 -23.76 2.21
N LEU A 38 6.39 -23.19 1.92
CA LEU A 38 7.67 -23.85 2.12
C LEU A 38 7.89 -24.28 3.57
N ASN A 39 7.51 -23.43 4.54
CA ASN A 39 7.63 -23.75 5.96
C ASN A 39 6.67 -24.89 6.39
N GLU A 40 5.55 -25.05 5.70
CA GLU A 40 4.62 -26.18 5.88
C GLU A 40 5.03 -27.42 5.06
N GLY A 41 6.19 -27.39 4.38
CA GLY A 41 6.68 -28.49 3.54
C GLY A 41 5.90 -28.67 2.25
N ILE A 42 5.11 -27.67 1.85
CA ILE A 42 4.34 -27.65 0.61
C ILE A 42 5.12 -26.85 -0.42
N ASP A 43 5.39 -27.47 -1.57
CA ASP A 43 6.02 -26.75 -2.67
C ASP A 43 5.05 -25.72 -3.27
N PRO A 44 5.41 -24.42 -3.27
CA PRO A 44 4.56 -23.38 -3.83
C PRO A 44 4.37 -23.57 -5.34
N PRO A 45 3.16 -23.33 -5.87
CA PRO A 45 2.85 -23.54 -7.27
C PRO A 45 3.63 -22.59 -8.18
N SER A 46 3.92 -23.01 -9.41
CA SER A 46 4.77 -22.27 -10.36
C SER A 46 4.26 -20.88 -10.72
N TRP A 47 2.94 -20.64 -10.68
CA TRP A 47 2.34 -19.32 -10.93
C TRP A 47 2.53 -18.34 -9.77
N LEU A 48 2.88 -18.82 -8.57
CA LEU A 48 3.14 -17.97 -7.41
C LEU A 48 4.51 -17.31 -7.53
N TRP A 49 5.47 -17.96 -8.18
CA TRP A 49 6.75 -17.36 -8.52
C TRP A 49 6.58 -16.47 -9.75
N LYS A 50 6.59 -15.15 -9.56
CA LYS A 50 6.59 -14.23 -10.71
C LYS A 50 7.89 -14.42 -11.51
N PRO A 51 7.84 -14.54 -12.85
CA PRO A 51 9.04 -14.60 -13.69
C PRO A 51 9.91 -13.33 -13.63
N ASP A 52 9.35 -12.19 -13.24
CA ASP A 52 10.00 -10.88 -13.35
C ASP A 52 10.83 -10.47 -12.13
N SER A 53 10.77 -11.21 -11.01
CA SER A 53 11.47 -10.86 -9.76
C SER A 53 12.84 -11.54 -9.59
N ALA A 54 13.39 -12.12 -10.66
CA ALA A 54 14.71 -12.77 -10.64
C ALA A 54 15.90 -11.82 -10.40
N SER A 55 15.66 -10.52 -10.18
CA SER A 55 16.75 -9.56 -9.90
C SER A 55 17.21 -9.53 -8.44
N ASN A 56 16.42 -9.97 -7.47
CA ASN A 56 16.75 -9.75 -6.05
C ASN A 56 16.66 -11.02 -5.18
N SER A 57 16.87 -12.21 -5.76
CA SER A 57 16.84 -13.47 -5.00
C SER A 57 18.13 -13.75 -4.21
N LYS A 58 18.93 -12.74 -3.90
CA LYS A 58 20.10 -12.90 -3.03
C LYS A 58 19.97 -11.95 -1.86
N ASP A 59 19.72 -12.55 -0.70
CA ASP A 59 19.77 -11.94 0.62
C ASP A 59 18.54 -11.10 1.03
N LEU A 60 17.38 -11.76 1.11
CA LEU A 60 16.28 -11.29 1.97
C LEU A 60 16.74 -11.35 3.44
N ASN A 61 17.38 -10.27 3.90
CA ASN A 61 17.67 -10.04 5.31
C ASN A 61 16.35 -10.11 6.11
N LYS A 62 16.25 -11.08 7.03
CA LYS A 62 15.06 -11.30 7.88
C LYS A 62 14.65 -10.03 8.64
N GLU A 63 15.62 -9.19 8.99
CA GLU A 63 15.39 -7.93 9.70
C GLU A 63 14.81 -6.84 8.78
N GLU A 64 15.18 -6.82 7.50
CA GLU A 64 14.62 -5.88 6.53
C GLU A 64 13.14 -6.19 6.24
N PHE A 65 12.79 -7.48 6.22
CA PHE A 65 11.40 -7.92 6.09
C PHE A 65 10.54 -7.47 7.28
N ILE A 66 11.02 -7.70 8.52
CA ILE A 66 10.32 -7.28 9.74
C ILE A 66 10.13 -5.75 9.76
N THR A 67 11.16 -5.00 9.38
CA THR A 67 11.10 -3.52 9.37
C THR A 67 10.05 -3.01 8.36
N ARG A 68 9.94 -3.62 7.17
CA ARG A 68 8.93 -3.23 6.16
C ARG A 68 7.50 -3.59 6.57
N VAL A 69 7.31 -4.68 7.32
CA VAL A 69 5.99 -5.13 7.80
C VAL A 69 5.52 -4.30 8.99
N LEU A 70 6.40 -3.99 9.94
CA LEU A 70 6.06 -3.25 11.16
C LEU A 70 5.98 -1.73 10.96
N CYS A 71 6.78 -1.18 10.04
CA CYS A 71 6.77 0.24 9.70
C CYS A 71 6.22 0.44 8.28
N PRO A 72 4.88 0.49 8.09
CA PRO A 72 4.33 0.91 6.81
C PRO A 72 4.85 2.31 6.52
N ASN A 73 5.65 2.42 5.46
CA ASN A 73 6.32 3.64 5.01
C ASN A 73 5.39 4.86 5.20
N PRO A 74 5.79 5.89 5.97
CA PRO A 74 4.90 7.00 6.29
C PRO A 74 4.39 7.61 4.99
N LYS A 75 3.09 7.47 4.75
CA LYS A 75 2.43 8.15 3.63
C LYS A 75 2.73 9.64 3.81
N PRO A 76 3.19 10.36 2.76
CA PRO A 76 3.26 11.81 2.84
C PRO A 76 1.88 12.30 3.28
N PRO A 77 1.79 13.22 4.25
CA PRO A 77 0.52 13.67 4.79
C PRO A 77 -0.31 14.21 3.63
N VAL A 78 -1.37 13.49 3.29
CA VAL A 78 -2.35 13.97 2.32
C VAL A 78 -3.00 15.17 2.98
N GLN A 79 -2.60 16.38 2.56
CA GLN A 79 -3.25 17.60 2.96
C GLN A 79 -4.66 17.60 2.35
N TYR A 80 -5.63 17.07 3.11
CA TYR A 80 -7.03 17.28 2.82
C TYR A 80 -7.33 18.76 3.10
N SER A 81 -7.37 19.57 2.06
CA SER A 81 -8.07 20.85 2.14
C SER A 81 -9.56 20.53 2.22
N VAL A 82 -10.08 20.45 3.44
CA VAL A 82 -11.52 20.35 3.68
C VAL A 82 -12.11 21.71 3.30
N ALA A 83 -12.65 21.80 2.09
CA ALA A 83 -13.58 22.86 1.75
C ALA A 83 -14.79 22.71 2.70
N LYS A 84 -14.95 23.68 3.61
CA LYS A 84 -16.09 23.76 4.52
C LYS A 84 -17.36 24.01 3.69
N PHE A 85 -18.08 22.95 3.32
CA PHE A 85 -19.44 23.05 2.79
C PHE A 85 -20.41 23.19 3.98
N PRO A 86 -21.19 24.27 4.09
CA PRO A 86 -22.02 24.55 5.27
C PRO A 86 -23.40 23.88 5.14
N MET A 87 -23.48 22.55 4.96
CA MET A 87 -24.79 21.89 4.85
C MET A 87 -25.10 20.75 5.81
N TYR A 88 -24.16 20.29 6.65
CA TYR A 88 -24.49 19.28 7.65
C TYR A 88 -23.75 19.51 8.97
N ASN A 89 -24.08 20.62 9.64
CA ASN A 89 -23.95 20.67 11.09
C ASN A 89 -25.21 20.02 11.66
N ASN A 90 -25.08 18.82 12.23
CA ASN A 90 -25.88 18.22 13.32
C ASN A 90 -25.82 16.69 13.21
N LEU A 91 -24.66 16.11 13.48
CA LEU A 91 -24.59 14.75 14.02
C LEU A 91 -24.02 14.89 15.43
N VAL A 92 -24.95 15.09 16.36
CA VAL A 92 -24.71 15.02 17.79
C VAL A 92 -24.23 13.60 18.09
N CYS A 93 -22.95 13.45 18.41
CA CYS A 93 -22.45 12.24 19.05
C CYS A 93 -22.96 12.23 20.49
N ILE A 94 -24.05 11.51 20.75
CA ILE A 94 -24.34 11.03 22.11
C ILE A 94 -23.36 9.88 22.35
N GLY A 95 -22.31 10.16 23.13
CA GLY A 95 -21.46 9.14 23.71
C GLY A 95 -22.11 8.67 25.00
N ASP A 96 -22.42 7.37 25.07
CA ASP A 96 -22.81 6.71 26.30
C ASP A 96 -21.53 6.48 27.13
N TYR A 97 -21.52 7.03 28.36
CA TYR A 97 -20.49 6.74 29.37
C TYR A 97 -20.90 5.47 30.14
N GLU A 98 -19.98 4.51 30.27
CA GLU A 98 -19.92 3.61 31.43
C GLU A 98 -18.87 4.11 32.42
#